data_AF-A0AAE3UI26-F1
#
_entry.id   AF-A0AAE3UI26-F1
#
_cell.length_a   1.000
_cell.length_b   1.000
_cell.length_c   1.000
_cell.angle_alpha   90.00
_cell.angle_beta   90.00
_cell.angle_gamma   90.00
#
_symmetry.space_group_name_H-M   'P 1'
#
loop_
_entity.id
_entity.type
_entity.pdbx_description
1 polymer ?
#
loop_
_entity_poly.entity_id
_entity_poly.type
_entity_poly.pdbx_seq_one_letter_code
_entity_poly.pdbx_strand_id
1 'polypeptide(L)'
;MAEAIRMPKMSDTMTEGVIAGWLKKVGDTVKTGDVLAEVETDKATMELESYNEGTILYITDQKNVPIDGIIAVVGKPGEDFKALLDGKTGGSVATPPPAAEPKAEESKPAPAPVAATPAANVKATLVPMPQMTDTMTEGTIVKWHKQVGDTVKSGDLLAEIETDKATMDFESPEAGILLYIGAKEGDAVAAKAPLVIIGEKGADYQALLGGGATATASTPQAATTSNNTASATEPAKQPANSVSDSDERVKISPLAKKIAEEKGVNIQQVKGSGENGRIVKRDVETFTPSAQPTSTPSTTPASQPAAEKAPAKAPVVTGQESYEDVPVSQMRKVIARRLAESMYSAPHFYLTIEVNMDKATTAREAMNQYSPVKLSFNDIVIKATAMALRQHAAINASWLGDKIRYNHHVSIGMAVAVPDGLLVPVIKNADIKSLSQISADAKELGGKAKDKKLQPQEMEGSTFSISNLGMFGIEEFTAIINPPNSCILAVGGIKQTPVVVNGEIKVSGIMKLTLSCDHRVVDGATGAAFLQTLKGLLEDPMRMLV
;
A
#
# COMPACT_ATOMS: atom_id res chain seq x y z
N MET A 1 -17.14 -24.76 36.02
CA MET A 1 -17.21 -23.71 35.00
C MET A 1 -15.95 -23.85 34.21
N ALA A 2 -16.08 -24.03 32.91
CA ALA A 2 -14.96 -24.08 32.01
C ALA A 2 -14.24 -22.72 32.04
N GLU A 3 -12.91 -22.73 32.15
CA GLU A 3 -12.08 -21.54 32.14
C GLU A 3 -11.20 -21.56 30.90
N ALA A 4 -11.22 -20.44 30.17
CA ALA A 4 -10.45 -20.27 28.95
C ALA A 4 -9.01 -19.86 29.29
N ILE A 5 -8.07 -20.75 29.04
CA ILE A 5 -6.64 -20.45 29.08
C ILE A 5 -6.32 -19.61 27.85
N ARG A 6 -5.70 -18.45 28.08
CA ARG A 6 -5.32 -17.48 27.06
C ARG A 6 -3.81 -17.44 26.87
N MET A 7 -3.35 -17.05 25.68
CA MET A 7 -1.94 -16.86 25.37
C MET A 7 -1.34 -15.75 26.27
N PRO A 8 -0.44 -16.08 27.20
CA PRO A 8 0.18 -15.08 28.07
C PRO A 8 1.28 -14.32 27.32
N LYS A 9 1.55 -13.08 27.75
CA LYS A 9 2.70 -12.33 27.24
C LYS A 9 4.01 -12.90 27.84
N MET A 10 4.76 -13.65 27.05
CA MET A 10 6.01 -14.30 27.47
C MET A 10 7.28 -13.47 27.16
N SER A 11 7.20 -12.44 26.33
CA SER A 11 8.31 -11.55 25.97
C SER A 11 7.81 -10.11 25.79
N ASP A 12 8.61 -9.11 26.16
CA ASP A 12 8.20 -7.69 26.13
C ASP A 12 7.83 -7.19 24.73
N THR A 13 8.45 -7.76 23.69
CA THR A 13 8.27 -7.43 22.28
C THR A 13 7.30 -8.34 21.54
N MET A 14 6.72 -9.34 22.22
CA MET A 14 5.79 -10.31 21.65
C MET A 14 4.42 -9.69 21.36
N THR A 15 3.82 -10.05 20.22
CA THR A 15 2.42 -9.72 19.85
C THR A 15 1.55 -10.97 19.66
N GLU A 16 2.18 -12.08 19.29
CA GLU A 16 1.59 -13.39 19.05
C GLU A 16 2.59 -14.48 19.43
N GLY A 17 2.10 -15.70 19.72
CA GLY A 17 2.91 -16.84 20.10
C GLY A 17 2.66 -18.05 19.21
N VAL A 18 3.74 -18.73 18.83
CA VAL A 18 3.68 -19.91 17.96
C VAL A 18 3.69 -21.16 18.83
N ILE A 19 2.66 -22.00 18.76
CA ILE A 19 2.61 -23.26 19.50
C ILE A 19 3.47 -24.29 18.77
N ALA A 20 4.64 -24.59 19.34
CA ALA A 20 5.62 -25.52 18.80
C ALA A 20 5.16 -26.98 18.96
N GLY A 21 4.52 -27.31 20.08
CA GLY A 21 3.97 -28.64 20.33
C GLY A 21 3.04 -28.70 21.55
N TRP A 22 2.02 -29.56 21.49
CA TRP A 22 1.13 -29.84 22.61
C TRP A 22 1.61 -31.09 23.37
N LEU A 23 1.84 -30.95 24.68
CA LEU A 23 2.24 -32.04 25.58
C LEU A 23 1.04 -32.72 26.25
N LYS A 24 -0.12 -32.04 26.28
CA LYS A 24 -1.41 -32.55 26.77
C LYS A 24 -2.46 -32.51 25.65
N LYS A 25 -3.47 -33.37 25.74
CA LYS A 25 -4.55 -33.54 24.75
C LYS A 25 -5.92 -33.27 25.35
N VAL A 26 -6.91 -33.03 24.49
CA VAL A 26 -8.32 -32.95 24.91
C VAL A 26 -8.74 -34.26 25.58
N GLY A 27 -9.28 -34.17 26.79
CA GLY A 27 -9.58 -35.29 27.68
C GLY A 27 -8.53 -35.56 28.78
N ASP A 28 -7.33 -34.99 28.69
CA ASP A 28 -6.32 -35.15 29.75
C ASP A 28 -6.68 -34.33 30.99
N THR A 29 -6.34 -34.88 32.17
CA THR A 29 -6.41 -34.15 33.43
C THR A 29 -5.12 -33.37 33.66
N VAL A 30 -5.26 -32.11 34.08
CA VAL A 30 -4.16 -31.17 34.35
C VAL A 30 -4.32 -30.57 35.74
N LYS A 31 -3.19 -30.28 36.37
CA LYS A 31 -3.08 -29.59 37.66
C LYS A 31 -2.42 -28.23 37.47
N THR A 32 -2.57 -27.34 38.45
CA THR A 32 -1.77 -26.11 38.51
C THR A 32 -0.28 -26.46 38.52
N GLY A 33 0.48 -25.94 37.56
CA GLY A 33 1.89 -26.24 37.31
C GLY A 33 2.17 -27.38 36.31
N ASP A 34 1.15 -28.04 35.75
CA ASP A 34 1.35 -29.00 34.65
C ASP A 34 1.63 -28.24 33.34
N VAL A 35 2.70 -28.60 32.62
CA VAL A 35 2.98 -28.08 31.27
C VAL A 35 1.96 -28.60 30.26
N LEU A 36 1.38 -27.69 29.48
CA LEU A 36 0.35 -27.95 28.46
C LEU A 36 0.95 -28.03 27.05
N ALA A 37 1.84 -27.10 26.74
CA ALA A 37 2.43 -26.91 25.41
C ALA A 37 3.79 -26.19 25.50
N GLU A 38 4.56 -26.30 24.44
CA GLU A 38 5.74 -25.48 24.16
C GLU A 38 5.32 -24.32 23.24
N VAL A 39 5.66 -23.09 23.62
CA VAL A 39 5.38 -21.85 22.87
C VAL A 39 6.69 -21.22 22.44
N GLU A 40 6.89 -21.12 21.12
CA GLU A 40 7.99 -20.38 20.52
C GLU A 40 7.67 -18.88 20.50
N THR A 41 8.60 -18.10 21.04
CA THR A 41 8.55 -16.63 21.09
C THR A 41 9.66 -16.02 20.23
N ASP A 42 9.67 -14.69 20.10
CA ASP A 42 10.72 -13.94 19.40
C ASP A 42 12.11 -13.99 20.08
N LYS A 43 12.25 -14.68 21.23
CA LYS A 43 13.48 -14.79 22.02
C LYS A 43 13.88 -16.24 22.35
N ALA A 44 12.92 -17.11 22.64
CA ALA A 44 13.15 -18.50 23.03
C ALA A 44 11.85 -19.34 22.93
N THR A 45 11.99 -20.67 22.90
CA THR A 45 10.89 -21.59 23.22
C THR A 45 10.71 -21.63 24.74
N MET A 46 9.46 -21.47 25.19
CA MET A 46 9.08 -21.44 26.61
C MET A 46 7.94 -22.43 26.88
N GLU A 47 7.94 -23.00 28.08
CA GLU A 47 6.90 -23.94 28.51
C GLU A 47 5.66 -23.17 29.01
N LEU A 48 4.48 -23.57 28.51
CA LEU A 48 3.19 -23.04 28.96
C LEU A 48 2.64 -23.92 30.08
N GLU A 49 2.75 -23.47 31.31
CA GLU A 49 2.13 -24.10 32.48
C GLU A 49 0.63 -23.78 32.59
N SER A 50 -0.15 -24.76 33.02
CA SER A 50 -1.55 -24.57 33.42
C SER A 50 -1.63 -23.89 34.79
N TYR A 51 -2.34 -22.78 34.90
CA TYR A 51 -2.70 -22.22 36.21
C TYR A 51 -3.95 -22.91 36.80
N ASN A 52 -4.73 -23.58 35.96
CA ASN A 52 -6.02 -24.17 36.28
C ASN A 52 -5.93 -25.70 36.45
N GLU A 53 -6.66 -26.22 37.43
CA GLU A 53 -6.92 -27.66 37.59
C GLU A 53 -8.23 -28.08 36.89
N GLY A 54 -8.21 -29.26 36.25
CA GLY A 54 -9.40 -29.80 35.58
C GLY A 54 -9.06 -30.74 34.42
N THR A 55 -10.04 -30.97 33.54
CA THR A 55 -9.88 -31.72 32.29
C THR A 55 -9.83 -30.75 31.12
N ILE A 56 -8.92 -30.96 30.18
CA ILE A 56 -8.88 -30.17 28.94
C ILE A 56 -10.11 -30.52 28.09
N LEU A 57 -10.96 -29.52 27.83
CA LEU A 57 -12.18 -29.64 27.02
C LEU A 57 -11.98 -29.19 25.57
N TYR A 58 -11.04 -28.28 25.35
CA TYR A 58 -10.69 -27.74 24.03
C TYR A 58 -9.22 -27.36 23.96
N ILE A 59 -8.64 -27.51 22.78
CA ILE A 59 -7.31 -27.04 22.37
C ILE A 59 -7.49 -26.38 20.99
N THR A 60 -6.86 -25.23 20.77
CA THR A 60 -6.88 -24.56 19.46
C THR A 60 -6.06 -25.33 18.41
N ASP A 61 -6.55 -25.36 17.18
CA ASP A 61 -5.85 -25.88 15.99
C ASP A 61 -4.93 -24.81 15.37
N GLN A 62 -5.05 -23.56 15.80
CA GLN A 62 -4.23 -22.45 15.34
C GLN A 62 -2.80 -22.58 15.88
N LYS A 63 -1.82 -22.67 14.97
CA LYS A 63 -0.40 -22.67 15.33
C LYS A 63 0.11 -21.32 15.82
N ASN A 64 -0.51 -20.22 15.41
CA ASN A 64 -0.10 -18.86 15.77
C ASN A 64 -1.29 -18.17 16.41
N VAL A 65 -1.12 -17.67 17.63
CA VAL A 65 -2.21 -17.14 18.45
C VAL A 65 -1.80 -15.80 19.05
N PRO A 66 -2.59 -14.72 18.87
CA PRO A 66 -2.30 -13.42 19.46
C PRO A 66 -2.34 -13.49 20.99
N ILE A 67 -1.64 -12.57 21.66
CA ILE A 67 -1.76 -12.39 23.12
C ILE A 67 -3.24 -12.20 23.51
N ASP A 68 -3.61 -12.77 24.65
CA ASP A 68 -4.99 -12.90 25.15
C ASP A 68 -5.94 -13.77 24.28
N GLY A 69 -5.48 -14.34 23.17
CA GLY A 69 -6.22 -15.32 22.36
C GLY A 69 -6.42 -16.65 23.13
N ILE A 70 -7.56 -17.31 22.93
CA ILE A 70 -7.90 -18.55 23.64
C ILE A 70 -7.13 -19.73 23.02
N ILE A 71 -6.32 -20.40 23.84
CA ILE A 71 -5.46 -21.52 23.42
C ILE A 71 -5.97 -22.88 23.88
N ALA A 72 -6.56 -22.93 25.07
CA ALA A 72 -7.19 -24.14 25.61
C ALA A 72 -8.36 -23.76 26.51
N VAL A 73 -9.25 -24.72 26.79
CA VAL A 73 -10.29 -24.57 27.81
C VAL A 73 -10.21 -25.74 28.78
N VAL A 74 -10.15 -25.45 30.08
CA VAL A 74 -10.08 -26.46 31.15
C VAL A 74 -11.33 -26.38 32.01
N GLY A 75 -11.94 -27.52 32.32
CA GLY A 75 -13.18 -27.57 33.10
C GLY A 75 -13.52 -29.00 33.53
N LYS A 76 -14.77 -29.24 33.94
CA LYS A 76 -15.23 -30.60 34.20
C LYS A 76 -15.63 -31.30 32.88
N PRO A 77 -15.42 -32.62 32.74
CA PRO A 77 -15.84 -33.37 31.56
C PRO A 77 -17.32 -33.11 31.21
N GLY A 78 -17.59 -32.65 29.99
CA GLY A 78 -18.93 -32.37 29.49
C GLY A 78 -19.52 -30.98 29.79
N GLU A 79 -18.77 -30.03 30.36
CA GLU A 79 -19.21 -28.62 30.44
C GLU A 79 -19.20 -27.95 29.05
N ASP A 80 -20.23 -27.16 28.72
CA ASP A 80 -20.30 -26.44 27.44
C ASP A 80 -19.33 -25.25 27.45
N PHE A 81 -18.35 -25.30 26.54
CA PHE A 81 -17.31 -24.30 26.36
C PHE A 81 -17.51 -23.41 25.13
N LYS A 82 -18.55 -23.63 24.31
CA LYS A 82 -18.76 -22.87 23.07
C LYS A 82 -18.98 -21.37 23.32
N ALA A 83 -19.71 -21.04 24.38
CA ALA A 83 -19.93 -19.65 24.78
C ALA A 83 -18.63 -18.87 25.11
N LEU A 84 -17.55 -19.57 25.50
CA LEU A 84 -16.25 -18.97 25.76
C LEU A 84 -15.47 -18.67 24.48
N LEU A 85 -15.62 -19.52 23.45
CA LEU A 85 -15.04 -19.33 22.12
C LEU A 85 -15.69 -18.14 21.40
N ASP A 86 -17.02 -17.95 21.56
CA ASP A 86 -17.79 -16.88 20.93
C ASP A 86 -17.68 -15.50 21.65
N GLY A 87 -16.80 -15.36 22.64
CA GLY A 87 -16.40 -14.06 23.19
C GLY A 87 -17.43 -13.30 24.05
N LYS A 88 -18.50 -13.95 24.54
CA LYS A 88 -19.49 -13.32 25.45
C LYS A 88 -19.27 -13.73 26.91
N THR A 89 -18.78 -12.80 27.73
CA THR A 89 -18.63 -12.97 29.19
C THR A 89 -19.96 -12.79 29.93
N GLY A 90 -20.29 -13.68 30.88
CA GLY A 90 -21.53 -13.51 31.69
C GLY A 90 -21.98 -14.62 32.65
N GLY A 91 -21.13 -15.07 33.58
CA GLY A 91 -21.55 -15.42 34.96
C GLY A 91 -22.47 -16.62 35.30
N SER A 92 -21.83 -17.68 35.83
CA SER A 92 -22.14 -18.32 37.14
C SER A 92 -23.09 -19.54 37.30
N VAL A 93 -22.55 -20.53 38.05
CA VAL A 93 -23.18 -21.59 38.90
C VAL A 93 -23.59 -22.98 38.32
N ALA A 94 -22.81 -23.99 38.76
CA ALA A 94 -23.11 -25.40 39.08
C ALA A 94 -23.45 -26.50 38.03
N THR A 95 -22.70 -27.61 38.16
CA THR A 95 -22.79 -28.97 37.57
C THR A 95 -22.81 -30.03 38.69
N PRO A 96 -22.87 -31.37 38.44
CA PRO A 96 -23.54 -32.20 37.41
C PRO A 96 -24.52 -33.18 38.15
N PRO A 97 -24.44 -34.54 38.17
CA PRO A 97 -24.28 -35.64 37.17
C PRO A 97 -25.53 -36.63 37.23
N PRO A 98 -25.51 -37.97 36.91
CA PRO A 98 -24.51 -38.81 36.25
C PRO A 98 -24.99 -39.78 35.11
N ALA A 99 -24.08 -39.95 34.14
CA ALA A 99 -23.52 -41.20 33.54
C ALA A 99 -24.38 -42.44 33.16
N ALA A 100 -24.11 -42.99 31.96
CA ALA A 100 -23.52 -44.34 31.79
C ALA A 100 -23.12 -44.67 30.32
N GLU A 101 -21.87 -45.10 30.12
CA GLU A 101 -21.43 -46.09 29.09
C GLU A 101 -21.33 -47.49 29.79
N PRO A 102 -20.92 -48.64 29.18
CA PRO A 102 -20.38 -48.93 27.82
C PRO A 102 -20.85 -50.24 27.11
N LYS A 103 -20.47 -50.46 25.82
CA LYS A 103 -19.68 -51.62 25.25
C LYS A 103 -19.88 -51.95 23.75
N ALA A 104 -18.77 -52.45 23.15
CA ALA A 104 -18.47 -53.26 21.94
C ALA A 104 -19.61 -53.92 21.10
N GLU A 105 -19.45 -54.39 19.84
CA GLU A 105 -18.28 -54.90 19.08
C GLU A 105 -18.59 -54.97 17.53
N GLU A 106 -17.58 -54.94 16.62
CA GLU A 106 -17.51 -55.40 15.18
C GLU A 106 -18.71 -55.24 14.16
N SER A 107 -18.57 -55.03 12.82
CA SER A 107 -17.46 -54.94 11.85
C SER A 107 -17.86 -54.37 10.44
N LYS A 108 -16.90 -53.70 9.73
CA LYS A 108 -16.72 -53.57 8.24
C LYS A 108 -17.73 -52.74 7.37
N PRO A 109 -17.35 -52.09 6.23
CA PRO A 109 -16.06 -51.54 5.74
C PRO A 109 -16.08 -50.00 5.48
N ALA A 110 -14.98 -49.44 4.97
CA ALA A 110 -14.78 -48.01 4.69
C ALA A 110 -15.58 -47.44 3.48
N PRO A 111 -15.90 -46.12 3.47
CA PRO A 111 -16.33 -45.40 2.29
C PRO A 111 -15.14 -44.85 1.47
N ALA A 112 -15.23 -44.98 0.15
CA ALA A 112 -14.37 -44.29 -0.83
C ALA A 112 -14.85 -42.83 -1.03
N PRO A 113 -14.16 -41.97 -1.81
CA PRO A 113 -14.39 -40.52 -1.76
C PRO A 113 -15.79 -40.15 -2.25
N VAL A 114 -16.45 -39.26 -1.51
CA VAL A 114 -17.78 -38.75 -1.88
C VAL A 114 -17.63 -37.83 -3.08
N ALA A 115 -18.13 -38.28 -4.24
CA ALA A 115 -18.24 -37.44 -5.42
C ALA A 115 -19.14 -36.23 -5.12
N ALA A 116 -18.82 -35.07 -5.70
CA ALA A 116 -19.63 -33.87 -5.55
C ALA A 116 -21.06 -34.12 -6.05
N THR A 117 -22.04 -33.89 -5.18
CA THR A 117 -23.46 -33.86 -5.58
C THR A 117 -23.65 -32.74 -6.59
N PRO A 118 -24.25 -32.99 -7.78
CA PRO A 118 -24.45 -31.95 -8.77
C PRO A 118 -25.43 -30.91 -8.22
N ALA A 119 -24.99 -29.64 -8.23
CA ALA A 119 -25.87 -28.52 -7.94
C ALA A 119 -27.03 -28.49 -8.97
N ALA A 120 -28.15 -27.88 -8.56
CA ALA A 120 -29.34 -27.76 -9.40
C ALA A 120 -29.04 -27.06 -10.74
N ASN A 121 -29.96 -27.24 -11.69
CA ASN A 121 -29.88 -26.84 -13.10
C ASN A 121 -29.80 -25.31 -13.33
N VAL A 122 -28.73 -24.68 -12.86
CA VAL A 122 -28.40 -23.26 -13.07
C VAL A 122 -27.68 -23.13 -14.40
N LYS A 123 -28.40 -22.63 -15.41
CA LYS A 123 -27.84 -22.32 -16.74
C LYS A 123 -27.06 -21.00 -16.75
N ALA A 124 -26.10 -20.89 -15.85
CA ALA A 124 -25.19 -19.75 -15.75
C ALA A 124 -23.82 -20.22 -15.24
N THR A 125 -22.76 -19.65 -15.80
CA THR A 125 -21.37 -19.90 -15.43
C THR A 125 -20.82 -18.69 -14.72
N LEU A 126 -20.19 -18.90 -13.56
CA LEU A 126 -19.37 -17.88 -12.92
C LEU A 126 -18.01 -17.82 -13.61
N VAL A 127 -17.68 -16.67 -14.18
CA VAL A 127 -16.34 -16.37 -14.71
C VAL A 127 -15.58 -15.55 -13.66
N PRO A 128 -14.51 -16.10 -13.05
CA PRO A 128 -13.70 -15.37 -12.10
C PRO A 128 -12.73 -14.41 -12.81
N MET A 129 -12.16 -13.47 -12.05
CA MET A 129 -11.07 -12.60 -12.47
C MET A 129 -9.89 -13.46 -12.97
N PRO A 130 -9.51 -13.39 -14.26
CA PRO A 130 -8.39 -14.18 -14.79
C PRO A 130 -7.07 -13.75 -14.15
N GLN A 131 -6.19 -14.72 -13.90
CA GLN A 131 -4.82 -14.44 -13.49
C GLN A 131 -4.00 -14.11 -14.76
N MET A 132 -3.91 -12.82 -15.09
CA MET A 132 -3.31 -12.32 -16.33
C MET A 132 -1.76 -12.24 -16.30
N THR A 133 -1.16 -12.23 -15.10
CA THR A 133 0.30 -12.35 -14.91
C THR A 133 0.60 -13.37 -13.81
N ASP A 134 1.77 -14.03 -13.86
CA ASP A 134 2.18 -14.99 -12.82
C ASP A 134 2.27 -14.36 -11.41
N THR A 135 2.45 -13.03 -11.33
CA THR A 135 2.55 -12.24 -10.09
C THR A 135 1.26 -11.52 -9.69
N MET A 136 0.19 -11.62 -10.47
CA MET A 136 -1.08 -10.92 -10.22
C MET A 136 -1.83 -11.49 -9.00
N THR A 137 -1.88 -10.70 -7.91
CA THR A 137 -2.76 -10.99 -6.75
C THR A 137 -4.13 -10.31 -6.86
N GLU A 138 -4.20 -9.17 -7.55
CA GLU A 138 -5.40 -8.34 -7.75
C GLU A 138 -5.28 -7.63 -9.12
N GLY A 139 -6.41 -7.26 -9.71
CA GLY A 139 -6.49 -6.41 -10.91
C GLY A 139 -7.59 -5.36 -10.75
N THR A 140 -7.39 -4.18 -11.30
CA THR A 140 -8.38 -3.09 -11.26
C THR A 140 -9.10 -2.98 -12.59
N ILE A 141 -10.43 -2.87 -12.56
CA ILE A 141 -11.20 -2.67 -13.80
C ILE A 141 -11.01 -1.22 -14.26
N VAL A 142 -10.36 -1.01 -15.41
CA VAL A 142 -10.18 0.33 -16.00
C VAL A 142 -11.49 0.79 -16.64
N LYS A 143 -12.16 -0.12 -17.36
CA LYS A 143 -13.34 0.20 -18.15
C LYS A 143 -14.16 -1.05 -18.47
N TRP A 144 -15.49 -0.96 -18.46
CA TRP A 144 -16.39 -1.98 -19.00
C TRP A 144 -16.80 -1.64 -20.45
N HIS A 145 -16.74 -2.64 -21.35
CA HIS A 145 -17.23 -2.56 -22.73
C HIS A 145 -18.61 -3.22 -22.93
N LYS A 146 -19.10 -3.94 -21.92
CA LYS A 146 -20.42 -4.62 -21.89
C LYS A 146 -21.13 -4.35 -20.57
N GLN A 147 -22.46 -4.34 -20.60
CA GLN A 147 -23.34 -4.08 -19.45
C GLN A 147 -24.19 -5.31 -19.09
N VAL A 148 -24.69 -5.36 -17.86
CA VAL A 148 -25.62 -6.41 -17.42
C VAL A 148 -26.87 -6.42 -18.31
N GLY A 149 -27.16 -7.57 -18.92
CA GLY A 149 -28.22 -7.76 -19.92
C GLY A 149 -27.72 -7.88 -21.35
N ASP A 150 -26.46 -7.52 -21.64
CA ASP A 150 -25.89 -7.65 -22.98
C ASP A 150 -25.67 -9.11 -23.40
N THR A 151 -25.87 -9.39 -24.68
CA THR A 151 -25.47 -10.66 -25.28
C THR A 151 -23.98 -10.59 -25.64
N VAL A 152 -23.23 -11.58 -25.17
CA VAL A 152 -21.78 -11.72 -25.35
C VAL A 152 -21.48 -13.04 -26.05
N LYS A 153 -20.50 -13.02 -26.96
CA LYS A 153 -19.94 -14.23 -27.58
C LYS A 153 -18.63 -14.60 -26.89
N SER A 154 -18.22 -15.86 -27.01
CA SER A 154 -16.84 -16.25 -26.66
C SER A 154 -15.87 -15.46 -27.57
N GLY A 155 -14.88 -14.80 -26.97
CA GLY A 155 -13.98 -13.83 -27.62
C GLY A 155 -14.48 -12.38 -27.69
N ASP A 156 -15.69 -12.04 -27.21
CA ASP A 156 -16.10 -10.63 -27.12
C ASP A 156 -15.36 -9.92 -25.97
N LEU A 157 -14.79 -8.74 -26.22
CA LEU A 157 -14.22 -7.87 -25.18
C LEU A 157 -15.28 -7.46 -24.14
N LEU A 158 -15.04 -7.78 -22.88
CA LEU A 158 -15.91 -7.44 -21.74
C LEU A 158 -15.40 -6.20 -21.00
N ALA A 159 -14.10 -6.13 -20.71
CA ALA A 159 -13.48 -5.05 -19.93
C ALA A 159 -11.99 -4.85 -20.25
N GLU A 160 -11.45 -3.70 -19.88
CA GLU A 160 -10.01 -3.44 -19.76
C GLU A 160 -9.61 -3.59 -18.28
N ILE A 161 -8.55 -4.36 -17.99
CA ILE A 161 -8.10 -4.66 -16.62
C ILE A 161 -6.64 -4.21 -16.44
N GLU A 162 -6.39 -3.31 -15.49
CA GLU A 162 -5.06 -2.89 -15.06
C GLU A 162 -4.48 -3.95 -14.10
N THR A 163 -3.38 -4.55 -14.51
CA THR A 163 -2.58 -5.51 -13.72
C THR A 163 -1.37 -4.82 -13.09
N ASP A 164 -0.51 -5.59 -12.41
CA ASP A 164 0.78 -5.12 -11.90
C ASP A 164 1.82 -4.79 -12.99
N LYS A 165 1.53 -5.10 -14.26
CA LYS A 165 2.46 -4.95 -15.40
C LYS A 165 1.91 -4.08 -16.54
N ALA A 166 0.64 -4.23 -16.88
CA ALA A 166 0.00 -3.58 -18.03
C ALA A 166 -1.54 -3.56 -17.90
N THR A 167 -2.20 -2.69 -18.66
CA THR A 167 -3.62 -2.86 -18.98
C THR A 167 -3.76 -3.97 -20.01
N MET A 168 -4.67 -4.92 -19.75
CA MET A 168 -4.93 -6.07 -20.60
C MET A 168 -6.43 -6.22 -20.87
N ASP A 169 -6.74 -6.66 -22.08
CA ASP A 169 -8.10 -6.88 -22.55
C ASP A 169 -8.68 -8.18 -21.95
N PHE A 170 -9.84 -8.08 -21.31
CA PHE A 170 -10.58 -9.22 -20.77
C PHE A 170 -11.69 -9.63 -21.74
N GLU A 171 -11.42 -10.70 -22.49
CA GLU A 171 -12.39 -11.33 -23.39
C GLU A 171 -13.30 -12.33 -22.66
N SER A 172 -14.54 -12.45 -23.11
CA SER A 172 -15.49 -13.44 -22.61
C SER A 172 -15.04 -14.86 -22.98
N PRO A 173 -14.86 -15.78 -22.03
CA PRO A 173 -14.55 -17.17 -22.37
C PRO A 173 -15.76 -17.91 -22.97
N GLU A 174 -16.97 -17.51 -22.60
CA GLU A 174 -18.22 -18.18 -22.98
C GLU A 174 -19.18 -17.26 -23.74
N ALA A 175 -20.17 -17.86 -24.42
CA ALA A 175 -21.25 -17.15 -25.08
C ALA A 175 -22.54 -17.24 -24.25
N GLY A 176 -23.24 -16.11 -24.10
CA GLY A 176 -24.48 -16.04 -23.32
C GLY A 176 -24.94 -14.61 -23.09
N ILE A 177 -25.71 -14.38 -22.03
CA ILE A 177 -26.09 -13.04 -21.58
C ILE A 177 -25.32 -12.73 -20.30
N LEU A 178 -24.78 -11.52 -20.18
CA LEU A 178 -24.09 -11.04 -18.99
C LEU A 178 -25.12 -10.78 -17.87
N LEU A 179 -25.22 -11.69 -16.90
CA LEU A 179 -26.24 -11.67 -15.83
C LEU A 179 -25.81 -10.85 -14.61
N TYR A 180 -24.50 -10.73 -14.36
CA TYR A 180 -23.95 -10.04 -13.20
C TYR A 180 -22.53 -9.51 -13.49
N ILE A 181 -22.21 -8.37 -12.89
CA ILE A 181 -20.87 -7.76 -12.83
C ILE A 181 -20.56 -7.50 -11.35
N GLY A 182 -19.45 -8.04 -10.86
CA GLY A 182 -19.07 -7.99 -9.44
C GLY A 182 -18.28 -6.76 -8.99
N ALA A 183 -17.82 -5.93 -9.93
CA ALA A 183 -16.96 -4.79 -9.66
C ALA A 183 -17.21 -3.62 -10.63
N LYS A 184 -17.15 -2.39 -10.13
CA LYS A 184 -17.31 -1.16 -10.93
C LYS A 184 -15.97 -0.76 -11.57
N GLU A 185 -16.01 0.20 -12.48
CA GLU A 185 -14.80 0.86 -12.98
C GLU A 185 -14.07 1.53 -11.80
N GLY A 186 -12.75 1.30 -11.71
CA GLY A 186 -11.90 1.71 -10.59
C GLY A 186 -11.77 0.68 -9.45
N ASP A 187 -12.68 -0.30 -9.34
CA ASP A 187 -12.63 -1.29 -8.26
C ASP A 187 -11.49 -2.31 -8.48
N ALA A 188 -10.85 -2.73 -7.38
CA ALA A 188 -9.83 -3.76 -7.36
C ALA A 188 -10.43 -5.12 -6.97
N VAL A 189 -10.17 -6.15 -7.78
CA VAL A 189 -10.69 -7.51 -7.59
C VAL A 189 -9.53 -8.49 -7.50
N ALA A 190 -9.54 -9.36 -6.49
CA ALA A 190 -8.50 -10.37 -6.32
C ALA A 190 -8.49 -11.37 -7.50
N ALA A 191 -7.30 -11.86 -7.88
CA ALA A 191 -7.18 -12.89 -8.90
C ALA A 191 -7.97 -14.14 -8.48
N LYS A 192 -8.71 -14.74 -9.42
CA LYS A 192 -9.63 -15.88 -9.22
C LYS A 192 -10.89 -15.57 -8.39
N ALA A 193 -11.11 -14.34 -7.94
CA ALA A 193 -12.38 -13.97 -7.28
C ALA A 193 -13.53 -13.86 -8.31
N PRO A 194 -14.81 -14.03 -7.89
CA PRO A 194 -15.98 -13.87 -8.76
C PRO A 194 -16.00 -12.50 -9.47
N LEU A 195 -16.02 -12.46 -10.81
CA LEU A 195 -15.99 -11.20 -11.56
C LEU A 195 -17.25 -10.95 -12.41
N VAL A 196 -17.65 -11.91 -13.25
CA VAL A 196 -18.91 -11.84 -14.02
C VAL A 196 -19.65 -13.16 -14.03
N ILE A 197 -20.96 -13.14 -14.21
CA ILE A 197 -21.76 -14.34 -14.45
C ILE A 197 -22.41 -14.24 -15.82
N ILE A 198 -22.27 -15.29 -16.63
CA ILE A 198 -22.79 -15.37 -18.00
C ILE A 198 -23.75 -16.56 -18.10
N GLY A 199 -24.93 -16.40 -18.68
CA GLY A 199 -25.91 -17.48 -18.74
C GLY A 199 -27.12 -17.22 -19.63
N GLU A 200 -28.11 -18.11 -19.55
CA GLU A 200 -29.41 -17.91 -20.22
C GLU A 200 -30.26 -16.84 -19.52
N LYS A 201 -31.15 -16.18 -20.29
CA LYS A 201 -32.02 -15.11 -19.80
C LYS A 201 -32.92 -15.60 -18.66
N GLY A 202 -32.68 -15.11 -17.45
CA GLY A 202 -33.45 -15.46 -16.26
C GLY A 202 -32.95 -16.70 -15.50
N ALA A 203 -31.73 -17.17 -15.76
CA ALA A 203 -31.08 -18.16 -14.90
C ALA A 203 -30.86 -17.62 -13.48
N ASP A 204 -31.07 -18.46 -12.47
CA ASP A 204 -30.87 -18.10 -11.07
C ASP A 204 -29.37 -18.10 -10.70
N TYR A 205 -28.74 -16.94 -10.92
CA TYR A 205 -27.32 -16.73 -10.62
C TYR A 205 -27.04 -16.45 -9.14
N GLN A 206 -28.06 -16.26 -8.29
CA GLN A 206 -27.86 -15.95 -6.87
C GLN A 206 -27.23 -17.13 -6.13
N ALA A 207 -27.55 -18.36 -6.54
CA ALA A 207 -26.92 -19.58 -6.04
C ALA A 207 -25.39 -19.63 -6.29
N LEU A 208 -24.88 -18.92 -7.30
CA LEU A 208 -23.45 -18.86 -7.64
C LEU A 208 -22.70 -17.75 -6.88
N LEU A 209 -23.42 -16.80 -6.28
CA LEU A 209 -22.86 -15.73 -5.44
C LEU A 209 -22.75 -16.13 -3.95
N GLY A 210 -23.30 -17.29 -3.57
CA GLY A 210 -23.27 -17.87 -2.22
C GLY A 210 -21.90 -18.40 -1.79
N GLY A 211 -20.84 -17.61 -1.97
CA GLY A 211 -19.44 -18.04 -1.86
C GLY A 211 -18.46 -16.93 -1.45
N GLY A 212 -18.87 -16.02 -0.56
CA GLY A 212 -17.94 -15.18 0.22
C GLY A 212 -17.34 -13.96 -0.48
N ALA A 213 -18.10 -12.85 -0.55
CA ALA A 213 -17.57 -11.49 -0.46
C ALA A 213 -18.71 -10.47 -0.19
N THR A 214 -18.90 -10.04 1.05
CA THR A 214 -19.79 -8.91 1.36
C THR A 214 -19.11 -7.59 1.04
N ALA A 215 -19.25 -7.11 -0.19
CA ALA A 215 -19.00 -5.71 -0.54
C ALA A 215 -20.30 -4.91 -0.40
N THR A 216 -20.36 -3.99 0.57
CA THR A 216 -21.50 -3.08 0.76
C THR A 216 -21.64 -2.11 -0.40
N ALA A 217 -22.80 -2.09 -1.06
CA ALA A 217 -23.16 -1.06 -2.03
C ALA A 217 -24.61 -0.59 -1.83
N SER A 218 -24.77 0.67 -1.42
CA SER A 218 -26.07 1.34 -1.32
C SER A 218 -26.69 1.56 -2.70
N THR A 219 -28.00 1.31 -2.81
CA THR A 219 -28.79 1.49 -4.05
C THR A 219 -29.10 2.96 -4.34
N PRO A 220 -28.84 3.47 -5.56
CA PRO A 220 -29.49 4.66 -6.09
C PRO A 220 -30.77 4.27 -6.84
N GLN A 221 -31.93 4.78 -6.40
CA GLN A 221 -33.19 4.62 -7.14
C GLN A 221 -33.53 5.90 -7.90
N ALA A 222 -33.70 5.79 -9.21
CA ALA A 222 -34.26 6.83 -10.06
C ALA A 222 -35.61 6.39 -10.61
N ALA A 223 -36.60 7.27 -10.58
CA ALA A 223 -37.83 7.14 -11.35
C ALA A 223 -38.46 8.53 -11.59
N THR A 224 -38.52 8.94 -12.85
CA THR A 224 -39.26 10.12 -13.34
C THR A 224 -40.48 9.68 -14.13
N THR A 225 -41.65 10.27 -13.89
CA THR A 225 -42.44 11.04 -14.89
C THR A 225 -43.85 11.39 -14.39
N SER A 226 -44.24 12.66 -14.63
CA SER A 226 -45.60 13.17 -14.97
C SER A 226 -46.82 12.86 -14.07
N ASN A 227 -47.83 13.72 -13.88
CA ASN A 227 -48.32 14.77 -14.77
C ASN A 227 -49.20 15.84 -14.07
N ASN A 228 -49.09 17.10 -14.54
CA ASN A 228 -50.11 18.16 -14.70
C ASN A 228 -51.06 18.68 -13.55
N THR A 229 -51.07 20.02 -13.41
CA THR A 229 -52.23 20.98 -13.46
C THR A 229 -52.31 22.01 -12.32
N ALA A 230 -52.52 23.27 -12.72
CA ALA A 230 -52.44 24.54 -11.97
C ALA A 230 -53.44 24.81 -10.83
N SER A 231 -53.10 25.77 -9.94
CA SER A 231 -53.87 27.03 -9.77
C SER A 231 -53.07 28.13 -9.04
N ALA A 232 -53.55 29.38 -9.09
CA ALA A 232 -52.88 30.63 -8.66
C ALA A 232 -52.96 30.91 -7.14
N THR A 233 -52.22 31.85 -6.53
CA THR A 233 -52.50 33.32 -6.55
C THR A 233 -51.39 34.11 -5.80
N GLU A 234 -51.24 35.40 -6.11
CA GLU A 234 -50.26 36.37 -5.58
C GLU A 234 -50.83 37.18 -4.35
N PRO A 235 -50.25 38.33 -3.89
CA PRO A 235 -49.43 38.47 -2.68
C PRO A 235 -50.08 39.24 -1.49
N ALA A 236 -49.44 39.23 -0.30
CA ALA A 236 -49.61 40.31 0.68
C ALA A 236 -48.47 40.48 1.73
N LYS A 237 -47.85 41.67 1.71
CA LYS A 237 -47.38 42.55 2.82
C LYS A 237 -46.57 42.03 4.03
N GLN A 238 -45.40 42.66 4.17
CA GLN A 238 -44.65 43.07 5.37
C GLN A 238 -45.51 43.51 6.58
N PRO A 239 -44.96 43.45 7.82
CA PRO A 239 -44.28 44.65 8.33
C PRO A 239 -42.90 44.40 8.96
N ALA A 240 -42.10 45.46 9.02
CA ALA A 240 -40.81 45.49 9.70
C ALA A 240 -40.96 45.68 11.22
N ASN A 241 -39.90 45.37 11.98
CA ASN A 241 -39.70 45.99 13.29
C ASN A 241 -38.21 46.22 13.57
N SER A 242 -37.93 47.27 14.33
CA SER A 242 -36.62 47.88 14.55
C SER A 242 -35.71 47.12 15.52
N VAL A 243 -34.40 47.36 15.39
CA VAL A 243 -33.39 46.98 16.40
C VAL A 243 -32.96 48.25 17.13
N SER A 244 -33.09 48.27 18.45
CA SER A 244 -32.54 49.31 19.32
C SER A 244 -31.16 48.91 19.81
N ASP A 245 -30.22 49.83 19.74
CA ASP A 245 -28.86 49.68 20.24
C ASP A 245 -28.82 49.97 21.75
N SER A 246 -28.34 49.03 22.56
CA SER A 246 -28.10 49.24 23.99
C SER A 246 -27.16 48.17 24.58
N ASP A 247 -26.10 48.65 25.22
CA ASP A 247 -25.01 47.87 25.84
C ASP A 247 -25.45 47.13 27.12
N GLU A 248 -26.27 46.09 26.97
CA GLU A 248 -26.83 45.30 28.08
C GLU A 248 -26.17 43.90 28.19
N ARG A 249 -25.77 43.53 29.42
CA ARG A 249 -25.06 42.28 29.73
C ARG A 249 -25.87 41.04 29.30
N VAL A 250 -25.44 40.40 28.20
CA VAL A 250 -26.12 39.26 27.57
C VAL A 250 -26.33 38.10 28.56
N LYS A 251 -27.60 37.72 28.77
CA LYS A 251 -28.00 36.64 29.67
C LYS A 251 -27.98 35.32 28.88
N ILE A 252 -27.03 34.43 29.19
CA ILE A 252 -26.90 33.11 28.54
C ILE A 252 -26.90 31.98 29.57
N SER A 253 -27.51 30.84 29.23
CA SER A 253 -27.45 29.63 30.06
C SER A 253 -26.07 28.94 29.96
N PRO A 254 -25.53 28.33 31.04
CA PRO A 254 -24.19 27.73 31.02
C PRO A 254 -23.98 26.67 29.93
N LEU A 255 -25.03 25.89 29.62
CA LEU A 255 -25.01 24.88 28.56
C LEU A 255 -24.98 25.51 27.16
N ALA A 256 -25.75 26.57 26.93
CA ALA A 256 -25.73 27.29 25.65
C ALA A 256 -24.40 28.02 25.43
N LYS A 257 -23.75 28.51 26.50
CA LYS A 257 -22.44 29.15 26.39
C LYS A 257 -21.37 28.17 25.89
N LYS A 258 -21.28 26.96 26.46
CA LYS A 258 -20.36 25.92 25.97
C LYS A 258 -20.61 25.56 24.51
N ILE A 259 -21.87 25.35 24.12
CA ILE A 259 -22.23 25.00 22.74
C ILE A 259 -21.93 26.14 21.76
N ALA A 260 -22.01 27.41 22.19
CA ALA A 260 -21.63 28.56 21.36
C ALA A 260 -20.12 28.67 21.18
N GLU A 261 -19.34 28.40 22.24
CA GLU A 261 -17.87 28.33 22.20
C GLU A 261 -17.40 27.15 21.31
N GLU A 262 -17.98 25.96 21.47
CA GLU A 262 -17.69 24.77 20.65
C GLU A 262 -18.07 24.93 19.16
N LYS A 263 -19.08 25.75 18.84
CA LYS A 263 -19.52 26.02 17.46
C LYS A 263 -19.01 27.34 16.87
N GLY A 264 -18.19 28.10 17.60
CA GLY A 264 -17.65 29.39 17.14
C GLY A 264 -18.71 30.49 16.89
N VAL A 265 -19.88 30.41 17.54
CA VAL A 265 -21.00 31.32 17.30
C VAL A 265 -20.87 32.59 18.15
N ASN A 266 -20.89 33.77 17.54
CA ASN A 266 -20.89 35.03 18.29
C ASN A 266 -22.21 35.24 19.05
N ILE A 267 -22.16 35.06 20.36
CA ILE A 267 -23.28 35.14 21.31
C ILE A 267 -24.03 36.49 21.22
N GLN A 268 -23.37 37.58 20.82
CA GLN A 268 -24.00 38.90 20.66
C GLN A 268 -25.00 38.97 19.50
N GLN A 269 -24.91 38.06 18.54
CA GLN A 269 -25.78 38.00 17.35
C GLN A 269 -26.95 37.02 17.53
N VAL A 270 -26.93 36.20 18.59
CA VAL A 270 -27.96 35.19 18.87
C VAL A 270 -29.04 35.80 19.76
N LYS A 271 -30.27 35.92 19.24
CA LYS A 271 -31.42 36.36 20.02
C LYS A 271 -31.90 35.24 20.95
N GLY A 272 -31.92 35.49 22.25
CA GLY A 272 -32.33 34.49 23.25
C GLY A 272 -33.84 34.35 23.37
N SER A 273 -34.36 33.13 23.24
CA SER A 273 -35.80 32.81 23.34
C SER A 273 -36.23 32.40 24.76
N GLY A 274 -35.28 32.27 25.69
CA GLY A 274 -35.54 31.87 27.07
C GLY A 274 -36.07 33.01 27.94
N GLU A 275 -36.52 32.63 29.14
CA GLU A 275 -37.16 33.54 30.11
C GLU A 275 -36.27 34.74 30.46
N ASN A 276 -36.84 35.95 30.38
CA ASN A 276 -36.15 37.24 30.45
C ASN A 276 -35.06 37.46 29.37
N GLY A 277 -35.28 36.96 28.15
CA GLY A 277 -34.39 37.14 26.99
C GLY A 277 -33.13 36.28 27.04
N ARG A 278 -33.16 35.15 27.78
CA ARG A 278 -31.98 34.32 28.02
C ARG A 278 -31.68 33.41 26.82
N ILE A 279 -30.44 33.39 26.35
CA ILE A 279 -30.00 32.45 25.30
C ILE A 279 -29.95 31.03 25.86
N VAL A 280 -30.74 30.14 25.26
CA VAL A 280 -30.83 28.71 25.61
C VAL A 280 -30.28 27.83 24.49
N LYS A 281 -30.05 26.54 24.80
CA LYS A 281 -29.38 25.58 23.89
C LYS A 281 -29.93 25.60 22.46
N ARG A 282 -31.25 25.63 22.29
CA ARG A 282 -31.90 25.67 20.98
C ARG A 282 -31.50 26.89 20.16
N ASP A 283 -31.46 28.08 20.76
CA ASP A 283 -31.17 29.33 20.05
C ASP A 283 -29.80 29.28 19.35
N VAL A 284 -28.80 28.69 20.01
CA VAL A 284 -27.45 28.49 19.47
C VAL A 284 -27.40 27.36 18.44
N GLU A 285 -28.20 26.31 18.60
CA GLU A 285 -28.25 25.17 17.67
C GLU A 285 -29.00 25.47 16.36
N THR A 286 -30.00 26.36 16.39
CA THR A 286 -30.71 26.84 15.19
C THR A 286 -30.15 28.15 14.61
N PHE A 287 -29.09 28.71 15.18
CA PHE A 287 -28.47 29.92 14.64
C PHE A 287 -27.61 29.62 13.41
N THR A 288 -28.17 29.86 12.23
CA THR A 288 -27.43 29.92 10.97
C THR A 288 -26.96 31.36 10.71
N PRO A 289 -25.65 31.63 10.54
CA PRO A 289 -25.17 32.99 10.29
C PRO A 289 -25.70 33.51 8.95
N SER A 290 -26.52 34.57 9.00
CA SER A 290 -27.02 35.24 7.81
C SER A 290 -25.91 36.06 7.16
N ALA A 291 -25.56 35.74 5.91
CA ALA A 291 -24.62 36.53 5.12
C ALA A 291 -25.28 37.87 4.75
N GLN A 292 -24.91 38.94 5.47
CA GLN A 292 -25.42 40.28 5.20
C GLN A 292 -24.87 40.80 3.86
N PRO A 293 -25.73 41.22 2.91
CA PRO A 293 -25.28 41.69 1.61
C PRO A 293 -24.53 43.02 1.72
N THR A 294 -23.32 43.07 1.16
CA THR A 294 -22.54 44.30 1.00
C THR A 294 -23.23 45.25 0.02
N SER A 295 -23.67 46.40 0.51
CA SER A 295 -24.21 47.49 -0.31
C SER A 295 -23.12 48.16 -1.14
N THR A 296 -23.27 48.16 -2.47
CA THR A 296 -22.47 48.98 -3.39
C THR A 296 -22.82 50.47 -3.26
N PRO A 297 -21.85 51.38 -3.04
CA PRO A 297 -22.07 52.82 -3.17
C PRO A 297 -22.04 53.24 -4.65
N SER A 298 -22.96 54.11 -5.04
CA SER A 298 -23.03 54.72 -6.37
C SER A 298 -22.05 55.89 -6.56
N THR A 299 -21.63 56.13 -7.80
CA THR A 299 -21.05 57.40 -8.30
C THR A 299 -22.02 58.58 -8.03
N THR A 300 -21.67 59.86 -7.88
CA THR A 300 -20.56 60.75 -8.35
C THR A 300 -20.69 62.11 -7.58
N PRO A 301 -19.97 63.22 -7.85
CA PRO A 301 -18.53 63.50 -7.98
C PRO A 301 -17.95 64.55 -6.98
N ALA A 302 -16.62 64.63 -6.91
CA ALA A 302 -15.77 65.81 -6.61
C ALA A 302 -15.85 66.57 -5.25
N SER A 303 -14.82 66.38 -4.40
CA SER A 303 -13.85 67.43 -4.02
C SER A 303 -12.69 66.87 -3.16
N GLN A 304 -11.49 67.43 -3.35
CA GLN A 304 -10.25 67.19 -2.58
C GLN A 304 -9.92 68.44 -1.73
N PRO A 305 -8.91 68.44 -0.84
CA PRO A 305 -8.27 67.34 -0.11
C PRO A 305 -8.06 67.62 1.41
N ALA A 306 -7.84 66.58 2.21
CA ALA A 306 -7.02 66.68 3.44
C ALA A 306 -6.40 65.30 3.73
N ALA A 307 -5.13 65.27 4.14
CA ALA A 307 -4.37 64.03 4.30
C ALA A 307 -4.20 63.65 5.78
N GLU A 308 -4.50 62.39 6.11
CA GLU A 308 -4.10 61.78 7.38
C GLU A 308 -3.59 60.35 7.12
N LYS A 309 -2.39 60.04 7.63
CA LYS A 309 -1.73 58.74 7.40
C LYS A 309 -2.32 57.66 8.30
N ALA A 310 -3.15 56.78 7.75
CA ALA A 310 -3.50 55.53 8.41
C ALA A 310 -2.26 54.61 8.52
N PRO A 311 -2.03 53.92 9.65
CA PRO A 311 -0.92 52.98 9.79
C PRO A 311 -1.12 51.76 8.90
N ALA A 312 -0.03 51.28 8.29
CA ALA A 312 -0.04 50.10 7.44
C ALA A 312 -0.47 48.86 8.25
N LYS A 313 -1.62 48.27 7.91
CA LYS A 313 -2.02 46.97 8.46
C LYS A 313 -1.05 45.91 7.96
N ALA A 314 -0.39 45.22 8.88
CA ALA A 314 0.39 44.03 8.54
C ALA A 314 -0.53 43.00 7.85
N PRO A 315 -0.06 42.27 6.82
CA PRO A 315 -0.87 41.28 6.13
C PRO A 315 -1.20 40.13 7.09
N VAL A 316 -2.48 40.02 7.46
CA VAL A 316 -2.99 38.88 8.21
C VAL A 316 -3.09 37.71 7.24
N VAL A 317 -2.16 36.75 7.36
CA VAL A 317 -2.19 35.52 6.57
C VAL A 317 -3.27 34.60 7.14
N THR A 318 -4.50 34.73 6.64
CA THR A 318 -5.58 33.78 6.91
C THR A 318 -5.40 32.55 6.01
N GLY A 319 -4.54 31.62 6.44
CA GLY A 319 -4.50 30.28 5.87
C GLY A 319 -5.75 29.51 6.29
N GLN A 320 -6.41 28.85 5.34
CA GLN A 320 -7.53 27.94 5.60
C GLN A 320 -7.03 26.51 5.37
N GLU A 321 -7.33 25.60 6.30
CA GLU A 321 -6.94 24.19 6.17
C GLU A 321 -7.75 23.52 5.06
N SER A 322 -7.06 22.91 4.11
CA SER A 322 -7.64 22.13 3.01
C SER A 322 -6.75 20.94 2.66
N TYR A 323 -7.37 19.86 2.21
CA TYR A 323 -6.71 18.64 1.75
C TYR A 323 -7.52 17.99 0.62
N GLU A 324 -6.90 17.07 -0.11
CA GLU A 324 -7.50 16.31 -1.20
C GLU A 324 -7.05 14.85 -1.09
N ASP A 325 -8.01 13.92 -1.10
CA ASP A 325 -7.74 12.48 -1.04
C ASP A 325 -7.78 11.88 -2.46
N VAL A 326 -6.64 11.35 -2.92
CA VAL A 326 -6.50 10.73 -4.25
C VAL A 326 -6.31 9.21 -4.12
N PRO A 327 -7.09 8.37 -4.84
CA PRO A 327 -6.94 6.91 -4.80
C PRO A 327 -5.55 6.43 -5.24
N VAL A 328 -5.01 5.43 -4.54
CA VAL A 328 -3.70 4.83 -4.84
C VAL A 328 -3.82 3.85 -6.01
N SER A 329 -3.14 4.13 -7.13
CA SER A 329 -3.09 3.26 -8.31
C SER A 329 -2.46 1.90 -8.02
N GLN A 330 -2.80 0.87 -8.82
CA GLN A 330 -2.30 -0.49 -8.61
C GLN A 330 -0.78 -0.58 -8.70
N MET A 331 -0.18 0.04 -9.73
CA MET A 331 1.27 0.12 -9.85
C MET A 331 1.93 0.71 -8.58
N ARG A 332 1.32 1.75 -7.96
CA ARG A 332 1.85 2.37 -6.74
C ARG A 332 1.71 1.46 -5.51
N LYS A 333 0.62 0.69 -5.39
CA LYS A 333 0.48 -0.34 -4.33
C LYS A 333 1.56 -1.42 -4.44
N VAL A 334 1.83 -1.91 -5.65
CA VAL A 334 2.85 -2.95 -5.91
C VAL A 334 4.25 -2.43 -5.60
N ILE A 335 4.58 -1.20 -6.02
CA ILE A 335 5.85 -0.54 -5.68
C ILE A 335 6.00 -0.41 -4.16
N ALA A 336 4.98 0.07 -3.45
CA ALA A 336 5.02 0.22 -2.00
C ALA A 336 5.24 -1.13 -1.28
N ARG A 337 4.57 -2.21 -1.73
CA ARG A 337 4.72 -3.58 -1.20
C ARG A 337 6.16 -4.08 -1.37
N ARG A 338 6.75 -3.94 -2.57
CA ARG A 338 8.12 -4.37 -2.87
C ARG A 338 9.20 -3.56 -2.14
N LEU A 339 9.01 -2.25 -2.01
CA LEU A 339 9.95 -1.39 -1.27
C LEU A 339 9.95 -1.71 0.22
N ALA A 340 8.77 -1.97 0.81
CA ALA A 340 8.65 -2.43 2.19
C ALA A 340 9.31 -3.80 2.37
N GLU A 341 8.99 -4.78 1.51
CA GLU A 341 9.61 -6.12 1.52
C GLU A 341 11.14 -6.04 1.48
N SER A 342 11.70 -5.21 0.59
CA SER A 342 13.15 -5.00 0.49
C SER A 342 13.75 -4.43 1.78
N MET A 343 13.20 -3.32 2.30
CA MET A 343 13.73 -2.64 3.48
C MET A 343 13.59 -3.44 4.78
N TYR A 344 12.51 -4.22 4.94
CA TYR A 344 12.28 -5.03 6.14
C TYR A 344 12.99 -6.39 6.09
N SER A 345 13.16 -6.99 4.90
CA SER A 345 13.77 -8.33 4.79
C SER A 345 15.29 -8.31 4.58
N ALA A 346 15.84 -7.29 3.91
CA ALA A 346 17.28 -7.19 3.65
C ALA A 346 17.92 -6.19 4.63
N PRO A 347 18.88 -6.60 5.48
CA PRO A 347 19.63 -5.68 6.33
C PRO A 347 20.51 -4.80 5.44
N HIS A 348 20.00 -3.63 5.09
CA HIS A 348 20.69 -2.65 4.25
C HIS A 348 21.85 -2.02 5.03
N PHE A 349 23.03 -2.00 4.42
CA PHE A 349 24.10 -1.08 4.79
C PHE A 349 24.61 -0.33 3.56
N TYR A 350 25.30 0.79 3.80
CA TYR A 350 25.65 1.77 2.79
C TYR A 350 27.14 2.06 2.80
N LEU A 351 27.74 2.13 1.62
CA LEU A 351 29.14 2.52 1.42
C LEU A 351 29.22 3.67 0.42
N THR A 352 29.71 4.83 0.84
CA THR A 352 29.93 6.00 -0.03
C THR A 352 31.41 6.13 -0.41
N ILE A 353 31.67 6.44 -1.68
CA ILE A 353 32.98 6.91 -2.15
C ILE A 353 32.86 8.17 -3.01
N GLU A 354 33.93 8.96 -3.05
CA GLU A 354 34.13 10.05 -4.01
C GLU A 354 35.03 9.61 -5.16
N VAL A 355 34.70 10.03 -6.38
CA VAL A 355 35.36 9.66 -7.64
C VAL A 355 35.71 10.92 -8.42
N ASN A 356 36.97 11.07 -8.84
CA ASN A 356 37.37 12.13 -9.77
C ASN A 356 36.90 11.79 -11.20
N MET A 357 36.09 12.67 -11.79
CA MET A 357 35.51 12.51 -13.13
C MET A 357 36.17 13.40 -14.20
N ASP A 358 37.33 14.01 -13.93
CA ASP A 358 38.01 14.88 -14.89
C ASP A 358 38.45 14.08 -16.14
N LYS A 359 39.19 12.98 -15.93
CA LYS A 359 39.57 12.03 -17.00
C LYS A 359 38.35 11.43 -17.69
N ALA A 360 37.29 11.09 -16.94
CA ALA A 360 36.03 10.60 -17.51
C ALA A 360 35.36 11.64 -18.42
N THR A 361 35.43 12.92 -18.06
CA THR A 361 34.90 14.03 -18.86
C THR A 361 35.66 14.18 -20.17
N THR A 362 36.99 14.28 -20.11
CA THR A 362 37.83 14.37 -21.31
C THR A 362 37.70 13.14 -22.21
N ALA A 363 37.68 11.93 -21.64
CA ALA A 363 37.48 10.70 -22.40
C ALA A 363 36.09 10.66 -23.07
N ARG A 364 35.03 11.08 -22.38
CA ARG A 364 33.67 11.14 -22.94
C ARG A 364 33.57 12.15 -24.08
N GLU A 365 34.24 13.29 -23.98
CA GLU A 365 34.30 14.29 -25.05
C GLU A 365 35.02 13.74 -26.28
N ALA A 366 36.19 13.12 -26.11
CA ALA A 366 36.93 12.49 -27.20
C ALA A 366 36.14 11.34 -27.85
N MET A 367 35.56 10.42 -27.07
CA MET A 367 34.74 9.32 -27.59
C MET A 367 33.50 9.82 -28.36
N ASN A 368 32.90 10.94 -27.94
CA ASN A 368 31.76 11.54 -28.64
C ASN A 368 32.10 12.15 -30.01
N GLN A 369 33.37 12.35 -30.35
CA GLN A 369 33.77 12.79 -31.70
C GLN A 369 33.70 11.64 -32.72
N TYR A 370 33.75 10.39 -32.27
CA TYR A 370 33.79 9.19 -33.11
C TYR A 370 32.60 8.24 -32.93
N SER A 371 31.90 8.32 -31.79
CA SER A 371 30.75 7.46 -31.51
C SER A 371 29.54 7.81 -32.37
N PRO A 372 28.86 6.84 -33.00
CA PRO A 372 27.62 7.08 -33.77
C PRO A 372 26.43 7.47 -32.87
N VAL A 373 26.55 7.30 -31.54
CA VAL A 373 25.54 7.64 -30.54
C VAL A 373 26.17 8.55 -29.48
N LYS A 374 25.45 9.60 -29.07
CA LYS A 374 25.90 10.56 -28.06
C LYS A 374 25.99 9.90 -26.67
N LEU A 375 27.20 9.66 -26.21
CA LEU A 375 27.53 9.01 -24.96
C LEU A 375 27.30 9.93 -23.75
N SER A 376 26.59 9.41 -22.75
CA SER A 376 26.33 10.03 -21.47
C SER A 376 27.34 9.55 -20.40
N PHE A 377 27.42 10.26 -19.27
CA PHE A 377 28.16 9.76 -18.10
C PHE A 377 27.50 8.51 -17.49
N ASN A 378 26.18 8.37 -17.62
CA ASN A 378 25.45 7.20 -17.15
C ASN A 378 25.88 5.93 -17.91
N ASP A 379 26.15 6.04 -19.21
CA ASP A 379 26.61 4.92 -20.06
C ASP A 379 27.99 4.43 -19.59
N ILE A 380 28.88 5.37 -19.25
CA ILE A 380 30.21 5.11 -18.69
C ILE A 380 30.08 4.42 -17.32
N VAL A 381 29.20 4.91 -16.44
CA VAL A 381 28.94 4.29 -15.13
C VAL A 381 28.34 2.90 -15.27
N ILE A 382 27.41 2.66 -16.20
CA ILE A 382 26.87 1.32 -16.51
C ILE A 382 27.99 0.38 -16.97
N LYS A 383 28.84 0.80 -17.92
CA LYS A 383 29.94 -0.03 -18.43
C LYS A 383 30.98 -0.34 -17.35
N ALA A 384 31.43 0.67 -16.60
CA ALA A 384 32.40 0.51 -15.52
C ALA A 384 31.85 -0.40 -14.41
N THR A 385 30.58 -0.22 -14.03
CA THR A 385 29.88 -1.09 -13.07
C THR A 385 29.84 -2.52 -13.58
N ALA A 386 29.42 -2.74 -14.82
CA ALA A 386 29.31 -4.09 -15.38
C ALA A 386 30.66 -4.81 -15.50
N MET A 387 31.75 -4.08 -15.79
CA MET A 387 33.11 -4.62 -15.78
C MET A 387 33.63 -4.91 -14.36
N ALA A 388 33.31 -4.06 -13.38
CA ALA A 388 33.65 -4.31 -11.98
C ALA A 388 32.92 -5.55 -11.43
N LEU A 389 31.64 -5.74 -11.75
CA LEU A 389 30.85 -6.89 -11.30
C LEU A 389 31.42 -8.24 -11.75
N ARG A 390 32.12 -8.31 -12.89
CA ARG A 390 32.85 -9.53 -13.32
C ARG A 390 33.98 -9.94 -12.38
N GLN A 391 34.59 -8.99 -11.69
CA GLN A 391 35.68 -9.23 -10.73
C GLN A 391 35.14 -9.49 -9.32
N HIS A 392 33.88 -9.13 -9.06
CA HIS A 392 33.26 -9.08 -7.74
C HIS A 392 31.94 -9.87 -7.71
N ALA A 393 32.03 -11.19 -7.91
CA ALA A 393 30.88 -12.08 -8.06
C ALA A 393 29.85 -12.00 -6.91
N ALA A 394 30.30 -11.73 -5.67
CA ALA A 394 29.43 -11.57 -4.51
C ALA A 394 28.53 -10.32 -4.55
N ILE A 395 28.93 -9.27 -5.29
CA ILE A 395 28.10 -8.08 -5.52
C ILE A 395 27.02 -8.38 -6.58
N ASN A 396 27.33 -9.24 -7.56
CA ASN A 396 26.41 -9.67 -8.60
C ASN A 396 25.56 -10.90 -8.18
N ALA A 397 25.11 -10.93 -6.93
CA ALA A 397 24.42 -12.07 -6.34
C ALA A 397 22.99 -11.74 -5.89
N SER A 398 22.24 -12.78 -5.52
CA SER A 398 20.85 -12.72 -5.05
C SER A 398 20.66 -13.60 -3.82
N TRP A 399 20.07 -13.05 -2.76
CA TRP A 399 19.58 -13.82 -1.62
C TRP A 399 18.21 -14.46 -1.96
N LEU A 400 18.12 -15.80 -1.93
CA LEU A 400 16.89 -16.54 -2.26
C LEU A 400 16.26 -17.24 -1.04
N GLY A 401 16.62 -16.83 0.17
CA GLY A 401 16.14 -17.44 1.42
C GLY A 401 16.98 -18.67 1.82
N ASP A 402 16.88 -19.75 1.05
CA ASP A 402 17.58 -21.02 1.32
C ASP A 402 19.01 -21.08 0.76
N LYS A 403 19.33 -20.19 -0.20
CA LYS A 403 20.61 -20.17 -0.92
C LYS A 403 20.96 -18.78 -1.45
N ILE A 404 22.25 -18.57 -1.67
CA ILE A 404 22.78 -17.43 -2.43
C ILE A 404 22.98 -17.86 -3.88
N ARG A 405 22.43 -17.10 -4.83
CA ARG A 405 22.70 -17.27 -6.27
C ARG A 405 23.73 -16.24 -6.69
N TYR A 406 24.91 -16.69 -7.10
CA TYR A 406 25.90 -15.84 -7.78
C TYR A 406 25.59 -15.82 -9.29
N ASN A 407 25.42 -14.64 -9.88
CA ASN A 407 25.08 -14.53 -11.31
C ASN A 407 26.36 -14.38 -12.14
N HIS A 408 26.53 -15.25 -13.14
CA HIS A 408 27.69 -15.24 -14.04
C HIS A 408 27.52 -14.32 -15.27
N HIS A 409 26.30 -13.86 -15.52
CA HIS A 409 25.99 -12.81 -16.50
C HIS A 409 25.71 -11.50 -15.76
N VAL A 410 25.92 -10.36 -16.42
CA VAL A 410 25.74 -9.04 -15.81
C VAL A 410 24.65 -8.26 -16.55
N SER A 411 23.50 -8.14 -15.92
CA SER A 411 22.34 -7.41 -16.45
C SER A 411 22.01 -6.24 -15.55
N ILE A 412 22.16 -5.01 -16.07
CA ILE A 412 22.00 -3.79 -15.27
C ILE A 412 20.57 -3.27 -15.41
N GLY A 413 19.82 -3.30 -14.30
CA GLY A 413 18.57 -2.56 -14.18
C GLY A 413 18.85 -1.06 -14.02
N MET A 414 18.46 -0.26 -15.00
CA MET A 414 18.59 1.20 -14.97
C MET A 414 17.30 1.81 -14.44
N ALA A 415 17.35 2.45 -13.26
CA ALA A 415 16.19 3.09 -12.67
C ALA A 415 15.83 4.39 -13.42
N VAL A 416 14.61 4.45 -13.96
CA VAL A 416 14.08 5.58 -14.74
C VAL A 416 12.86 6.15 -14.04
N ALA A 417 12.94 7.42 -13.64
CA ALA A 417 11.82 8.16 -13.09
C ALA A 417 10.75 8.44 -14.17
N VAL A 418 9.49 8.17 -13.83
CA VAL A 418 8.29 8.46 -14.64
C VAL A 418 7.25 9.14 -13.74
N PRO A 419 6.23 9.84 -14.28
CA PRO A 419 5.27 10.60 -13.47
C PRO A 419 4.60 9.76 -12.36
N ASP A 420 4.27 8.51 -12.68
CA ASP A 420 3.55 7.61 -11.77
C ASP A 420 4.46 6.80 -10.82
N GLY A 421 5.79 6.95 -10.90
CA GLY A 421 6.73 6.23 -10.04
C GLY A 421 8.10 5.95 -10.68
N LEU A 422 8.57 4.72 -10.52
CA LEU A 422 9.88 4.27 -10.98
C LEU A 422 9.73 2.99 -11.81
N LEU A 423 10.30 3.00 -13.02
CA LEU A 423 10.45 1.80 -13.85
C LEU A 423 11.93 1.43 -13.92
N VAL A 424 12.24 0.14 -14.03
CA VAL A 424 13.63 -0.38 -14.06
C VAL A 424 13.84 -1.24 -15.32
N PRO A 425 13.98 -0.63 -16.50
CA PRO A 425 14.45 -1.34 -17.69
C PRO A 425 15.82 -2.01 -17.50
N VAL A 426 16.02 -3.16 -18.12
CA VAL A 426 17.20 -4.01 -17.94
C VAL A 426 18.08 -4.05 -19.20
N ILE A 427 19.28 -3.48 -19.08
CA ILE A 427 20.33 -3.60 -20.09
C ILE A 427 21.02 -4.96 -19.88
N LYS A 428 20.52 -5.98 -20.59
CA LYS A 428 21.02 -7.36 -20.50
C LYS A 428 22.43 -7.49 -21.05
N ASN A 429 23.30 -8.25 -20.37
CA ASN A 429 24.70 -8.50 -20.75
C ASN A 429 25.50 -7.21 -21.01
N ALA A 430 25.41 -6.24 -20.09
CA ALA A 430 26.09 -4.94 -20.18
C ALA A 430 27.63 -5.05 -20.08
N ASP A 431 28.13 -6.16 -19.54
CA ASP A 431 29.54 -6.49 -19.43
C ASP A 431 30.20 -6.72 -20.80
N ILE A 432 29.54 -7.46 -21.71
CA ILE A 432 30.07 -7.74 -23.07
C ILE A 432 29.75 -6.63 -24.09
N LYS A 433 28.72 -5.82 -23.86
CA LYS A 433 28.31 -4.76 -24.80
C LYS A 433 29.35 -3.64 -24.91
N SER A 434 29.46 -3.04 -26.09
CA SER A 434 30.24 -1.82 -26.28
C SER A 434 29.54 -0.62 -25.64
N LEU A 435 30.31 0.45 -25.37
CA LEU A 435 29.76 1.66 -24.75
C LEU A 435 28.66 2.31 -25.62
N SER A 436 28.82 2.30 -26.95
CA SER A 436 27.79 2.80 -27.88
C SER A 436 26.54 1.91 -27.94
N GLN A 437 26.67 0.59 -27.76
CA GLN A 437 25.52 -0.32 -27.62
C GLN A 437 24.74 -0.04 -26.32
N ILE A 438 25.45 0.10 -25.20
CA ILE A 438 24.85 0.47 -23.90
C ILE A 438 24.12 1.81 -24.01
N SER A 439 24.72 2.80 -24.69
CA SER A 439 24.11 4.12 -24.93
C SER A 439 22.83 4.04 -25.76
N ALA A 440 22.83 3.20 -26.81
CA ALA A 440 21.64 2.96 -27.64
C ALA A 440 20.52 2.29 -26.82
N ASP A 441 20.82 1.18 -26.13
CA ASP A 441 19.88 0.44 -25.28
C ASP A 441 19.29 1.34 -24.19
N ALA A 442 20.14 2.09 -23.47
CA ALA A 442 19.72 2.98 -22.40
C ALA A 442 18.79 4.10 -22.93
N LYS A 443 19.07 4.63 -24.12
CA LYS A 443 18.23 5.66 -24.74
C LYS A 443 16.89 5.10 -25.22
N GLU A 444 16.88 3.91 -25.83
CA GLU A 444 15.66 3.25 -26.30
C GLU A 444 14.76 2.87 -25.12
N LEU A 445 15.29 2.12 -24.16
CA LEU A 445 14.56 1.65 -22.99
C LEU A 445 14.14 2.82 -22.08
N GLY A 446 15.00 3.84 -21.91
CA GLY A 446 14.66 5.06 -21.18
C GLY A 446 13.56 5.89 -21.86
N GLY A 447 13.48 5.85 -23.20
CA GLY A 447 12.37 6.41 -23.97
C GLY A 447 11.08 5.60 -23.75
N LYS A 448 11.12 4.29 -24.01
CA LYS A 448 10.00 3.36 -23.77
C LYS A 448 9.44 3.45 -22.35
N ALA A 449 10.29 3.61 -21.32
CA ALA A 449 9.86 3.79 -19.94
C ALA A 449 9.03 5.06 -19.76
N LYS A 450 9.53 6.21 -20.23
CA LYS A 450 8.83 7.51 -20.14
C LYS A 450 7.52 7.52 -20.94
N ASP A 451 7.51 6.83 -22.07
CA ASP A 451 6.36 6.67 -22.95
C ASP A 451 5.33 5.61 -22.46
N LYS A 452 5.60 4.92 -21.34
CA LYS A 452 4.81 3.77 -20.83
C LYS A 452 4.64 2.61 -21.83
N LYS A 453 5.64 2.38 -22.69
CA LYS A 453 5.65 1.32 -23.73
C LYS A 453 6.57 0.14 -23.41
N LEU A 454 7.21 0.15 -22.25
CA LEU A 454 8.17 -0.89 -21.86
C LEU A 454 7.46 -2.24 -21.66
N GLN A 455 8.02 -3.31 -22.20
CA GLN A 455 7.46 -4.65 -22.09
C GLN A 455 7.91 -5.33 -20.78
N PRO A 456 7.13 -6.26 -20.20
CA PRO A 456 7.51 -6.95 -18.95
C PRO A 456 8.89 -7.63 -19.04
N GLN A 457 9.21 -8.23 -20.19
CA GLN A 457 10.49 -8.90 -20.45
C GLN A 457 11.67 -7.92 -20.53
N GLU A 458 11.42 -6.62 -20.69
CA GLU A 458 12.42 -5.55 -20.62
C GLU A 458 12.64 -5.05 -19.19
N MET A 459 11.76 -5.38 -18.23
CA MET A 459 11.89 -5.06 -16.79
C MET A 459 12.52 -6.19 -15.96
N GLU A 460 12.72 -7.37 -16.57
CA GLU A 460 13.05 -8.61 -15.86
C GLU A 460 14.46 -9.13 -16.17
N GLY A 461 15.04 -9.83 -15.20
CA GLY A 461 16.37 -10.42 -15.31
C GLY A 461 17.52 -9.45 -15.06
N SER A 462 17.33 -8.38 -14.29
CA SER A 462 18.46 -7.65 -13.70
C SER A 462 19.21 -8.54 -12.70
N THR A 463 20.52 -8.36 -12.61
CA THR A 463 21.37 -8.95 -11.56
C THR A 463 21.94 -7.88 -10.62
N PHE A 464 21.90 -6.62 -11.04
CA PHE A 464 22.31 -5.43 -10.30
C PHE A 464 21.46 -4.23 -10.75
N SER A 465 21.35 -3.17 -9.92
CA SER A 465 20.64 -1.94 -10.30
C SER A 465 21.47 -0.67 -10.14
N ILE A 466 21.22 0.32 -10.98
CA ILE A 466 21.81 1.66 -10.90
C ILE A 466 20.67 2.69 -10.89
N SER A 467 20.72 3.61 -9.93
CA SER A 467 19.83 4.77 -9.84
C SER A 467 20.66 6.05 -9.89
N ASN A 468 20.30 6.98 -10.77
CA ASN A 468 21.07 8.20 -11.00
C ASN A 468 20.18 9.42 -10.84
N LEU A 469 20.44 10.20 -9.79
CA LEU A 469 19.73 11.44 -9.48
C LEU A 469 20.60 12.69 -9.67
N GLY A 470 21.82 12.54 -10.21
CA GLY A 470 22.73 13.66 -10.46
C GLY A 470 22.16 14.72 -11.42
N MET A 471 21.23 14.35 -12.29
CA MET A 471 20.50 15.32 -13.15
C MET A 471 19.52 16.23 -12.39
N PHE A 472 19.14 15.87 -11.16
CA PHE A 472 18.29 16.67 -10.27
C PHE A 472 19.10 17.50 -9.26
N GLY A 473 20.43 17.55 -9.39
CA GLY A 473 21.32 18.25 -8.45
C GLY A 473 21.54 17.53 -7.13
N ILE A 474 21.13 16.27 -7.00
CA ILE A 474 21.37 15.46 -5.80
C ILE A 474 22.84 15.06 -5.75
N GLU A 475 23.55 15.52 -4.72
CA GLU A 475 24.97 15.22 -4.51
C GLU A 475 25.19 13.80 -3.99
N GLU A 476 24.35 13.32 -3.07
CA GLU A 476 24.45 12.02 -2.43
C GLU A 476 23.04 11.54 -2.02
N PHE A 477 22.75 10.25 -2.18
CA PHE A 477 21.54 9.61 -1.66
C PHE A 477 21.74 8.11 -1.50
N THR A 478 20.99 7.48 -0.60
CA THR A 478 20.89 6.02 -0.47
C THR A 478 19.70 5.52 -1.26
N ALA A 479 19.89 4.49 -2.09
CA ALA A 479 18.79 3.84 -2.81
C ALA A 479 18.32 2.57 -2.09
N ILE A 480 17.03 2.27 -2.16
CA ILE A 480 16.47 1.00 -1.68
C ILE A 480 16.78 -0.08 -2.71
N ILE A 481 17.26 -1.24 -2.27
CA ILE A 481 17.58 -2.39 -3.14
C ILE A 481 16.30 -2.84 -3.86
N ASN A 482 16.43 -3.26 -5.12
CA ASN A 482 15.34 -3.84 -5.91
C ASN A 482 15.50 -5.38 -5.96
N PRO A 483 14.74 -6.17 -5.17
CA PRO A 483 14.83 -7.62 -5.18
C PRO A 483 14.55 -8.20 -6.58
N PRO A 484 15.25 -9.26 -7.01
CA PRO A 484 16.14 -10.14 -6.22
C PRO A 484 17.63 -9.71 -6.23
N ASN A 485 17.98 -8.49 -6.64
CA ASN A 485 19.37 -8.03 -6.61
C ASN A 485 19.84 -7.87 -5.15
N SER A 486 21.10 -8.17 -4.83
CA SER A 486 21.65 -7.91 -3.47
C SER A 486 22.21 -6.49 -3.30
N CYS A 487 22.32 -5.71 -4.38
CA CYS A 487 22.90 -4.37 -4.37
C CYS A 487 22.19 -3.40 -5.33
N ILE A 488 22.28 -2.11 -4.99
CA ILE A 488 21.95 -0.99 -5.89
C ILE A 488 22.98 0.13 -5.75
N LEU A 489 23.42 0.68 -6.87
CA LEU A 489 24.32 1.84 -6.91
C LEU A 489 23.52 3.13 -7.09
N ALA A 490 23.60 4.04 -6.12
CA ALA A 490 23.12 5.40 -6.21
C ALA A 490 24.23 6.32 -6.74
N VAL A 491 23.93 7.07 -7.79
CA VAL A 491 24.87 7.96 -8.51
C VAL A 491 24.44 9.41 -8.32
N GLY A 492 25.32 10.18 -7.66
CA GLY A 492 25.14 11.62 -7.45
C GLY A 492 25.56 12.48 -8.66
N GLY A 493 25.38 13.78 -8.52
CA GLY A 493 25.86 14.77 -9.51
C GLY A 493 27.38 14.89 -9.54
N ILE A 494 27.92 15.29 -10.70
CA ILE A 494 29.32 15.71 -10.82
C ILE A 494 29.41 17.18 -10.40
N LYS A 495 30.13 17.48 -9.32
CA LYS A 495 30.23 18.81 -8.71
C LYS A 495 31.68 19.31 -8.69
N GLN A 496 31.88 20.52 -9.19
CA GLN A 496 33.17 21.21 -9.13
C GLN A 496 33.56 21.47 -7.67
N THR A 497 34.61 20.80 -7.20
CA THR A 497 35.05 20.78 -5.80
C THR A 497 36.54 21.10 -5.72
N PRO A 498 36.98 21.95 -4.78
CA PRO A 498 38.41 22.20 -4.55
C PRO A 498 39.05 20.97 -3.88
N VAL A 499 40.03 20.37 -4.54
CA VAL A 499 40.77 19.19 -4.09
C VAL A 499 42.27 19.49 -4.08
N VAL A 500 43.01 18.85 -3.17
CA VAL A 500 44.47 18.98 -3.11
C VAL A 500 45.11 17.91 -3.99
N VAL A 501 45.81 18.34 -5.04
CA VAL A 501 46.54 17.46 -5.98
C VAL A 501 48.00 17.88 -5.99
N ASN A 502 48.89 16.99 -5.55
CA ASN A 502 50.34 17.24 -5.42
C ASN A 502 50.69 18.48 -4.58
N GLY A 503 49.88 18.79 -3.55
CA GLY A 503 50.05 19.95 -2.68
C GLY A 503 49.42 21.25 -3.20
N GLU A 504 48.89 21.27 -4.42
CA GLU A 504 48.18 22.43 -5.00
C GLU A 504 46.66 22.25 -4.88
N ILE A 505 45.93 23.33 -4.56
CA ILE A 505 44.46 23.32 -4.62
C ILE A 505 44.04 23.48 -6.08
N LYS A 506 43.30 22.50 -6.60
CA LYS A 506 42.74 22.49 -7.96
C LYS A 506 41.25 22.21 -7.91
N VAL A 507 40.49 22.77 -8.84
CA VAL A 507 39.06 22.46 -8.98
C VAL A 507 38.92 21.21 -9.84
N SER A 508 38.19 20.22 -9.34
CA SER A 508 37.95 18.93 -10.00
C SER A 508 36.46 18.58 -9.98
N GLY A 509 35.99 17.87 -11.01
CA GLY A 509 34.64 17.33 -11.06
C GLY A 509 34.54 16.07 -10.21
N ILE A 510 34.04 16.20 -8.97
CA ILE A 510 33.87 15.07 -8.06
C ILE A 510 32.43 14.52 -8.16
N MET A 511 32.32 13.20 -8.28
CA MET A 511 31.05 12.47 -8.23
C MET A 511 31.04 11.56 -7.02
N LYS A 512 29.93 11.57 -6.26
CA LYS A 512 29.70 10.60 -5.18
C LYS A 512 28.94 9.39 -5.69
N LEU A 513 29.37 8.22 -5.25
CA LEU A 513 28.70 6.94 -5.47
C LEU A 513 28.39 6.32 -4.12
N THR A 514 27.13 5.96 -3.90
CA THR A 514 26.68 5.25 -2.69
C THR A 514 26.17 3.88 -3.08
N LEU A 515 26.79 2.82 -2.56
CA LEU A 515 26.35 1.45 -2.78
C LEU A 515 25.51 1.00 -1.58
N SER A 516 24.25 0.65 -1.83
CA SER A 516 23.43 -0.07 -0.86
C SER A 516 23.61 -1.57 -1.06
N CYS A 517 23.82 -2.29 0.04
CA CYS A 517 24.14 -3.72 0.05
C CYS A 517 23.25 -4.48 1.05
N ASP A 518 22.80 -5.68 0.65
CA ASP A 518 22.25 -6.68 1.56
C ASP A 518 23.39 -7.33 2.35
N HIS A 519 23.48 -7.03 3.65
CA HIS A 519 24.56 -7.49 4.51
C HIS A 519 24.59 -9.03 4.72
N ARG A 520 23.57 -9.76 4.26
CA ARG A 520 23.56 -11.25 4.26
C ARG A 520 24.45 -11.84 3.17
N VAL A 521 24.71 -11.08 2.10
CA VAL A 521 25.43 -11.55 0.90
C VAL A 521 26.76 -10.81 0.71
N VAL A 522 26.79 -9.52 1.07
CA VAL A 522 27.94 -8.65 0.87
C VAL A 522 28.40 -8.12 2.23
N ASP A 523 29.68 -8.26 2.55
CA ASP A 523 30.29 -7.61 3.71
C ASP A 523 30.95 -6.27 3.33
N GLY A 524 31.34 -5.49 4.34
CA GLY A 524 31.97 -4.18 4.14
C GLY A 524 33.28 -4.24 3.36
N ALA A 525 34.06 -5.32 3.46
CA ALA A 525 35.32 -5.46 2.74
C ALA A 525 35.10 -5.74 1.25
N THR A 526 34.14 -6.61 0.93
CA THR A 526 33.72 -6.98 -0.42
C THR A 526 33.08 -5.80 -1.14
N GLY A 527 32.18 -5.08 -0.46
CA GLY A 527 31.59 -3.85 -0.98
C GLY A 527 32.62 -2.75 -1.24
N ALA A 528 33.58 -2.57 -0.31
CA ALA A 528 34.67 -1.60 -0.48
C ALA A 528 35.62 -1.98 -1.62
N ALA A 529 35.98 -3.26 -1.77
CA ALA A 529 36.84 -3.75 -2.86
C ALA A 529 36.18 -3.52 -4.23
N PHE A 530 34.88 -3.78 -4.35
CA PHE A 530 34.12 -3.44 -5.56
C PHE A 530 34.11 -1.95 -5.85
N LEU A 531 33.84 -1.11 -4.85
CA LEU A 531 33.86 0.35 -5.01
C LEU A 531 35.25 0.88 -5.39
N GLN A 532 36.34 0.30 -4.87
CA GLN A 532 37.70 0.62 -5.30
C GLN A 532 37.97 0.25 -6.76
N THR A 533 37.52 -0.93 -7.22
CA THR A 533 37.62 -1.31 -8.64
C THR A 533 36.80 -0.37 -9.52
N LEU A 534 35.54 -0.08 -9.15
CA LEU A 534 34.67 0.83 -9.87
C LEU A 534 35.25 2.25 -9.95
N LYS A 535 35.73 2.78 -8.81
CA LYS A 535 36.46 4.06 -8.75
C LYS A 535 37.62 4.06 -9.73
N GLY A 536 38.47 3.03 -9.68
CA GLY A 536 39.63 2.92 -10.56
C GLY A 536 39.30 2.82 -12.06
N LEU A 537 38.12 2.34 -12.44
CA LEU A 537 37.63 2.32 -13.83
C LEU A 537 37.02 3.65 -14.28
N LEU A 538 36.45 4.42 -13.35
CA LEU A 538 35.86 5.74 -13.64
C LEU A 538 36.92 6.85 -13.64
N GLU A 539 37.86 6.82 -12.69
CA GLU A 539 39.00 7.75 -12.65
C GLU A 539 39.99 7.51 -13.80
N ASP A 540 40.03 6.31 -14.38
CA ASP A 540 40.79 6.05 -15.61
C ASP A 540 40.02 5.16 -16.61
N PRO A 541 39.16 5.77 -17.47
CA PRO A 541 38.31 5.05 -18.41
C PRO A 541 39.04 4.19 -19.43
N MET A 542 40.34 4.44 -19.68
CA MET A 542 41.13 3.63 -20.62
C MET A 542 41.30 2.20 -20.12
N ARG A 543 41.19 1.97 -18.79
CA ARG A 543 41.17 0.64 -18.16
C ARG A 543 39.93 -0.19 -18.48
N MET A 544 38.96 0.35 -19.21
CA MET A 544 37.82 -0.42 -19.74
C MET A 544 38.09 -1.02 -21.13
N LEU A 545 39.24 -0.74 -21.74
CA LEU A 545 39.61 -1.18 -23.10
C LEU A 545 40.67 -2.29 -23.14
N VAL A 546 41.26 -2.62 -21.98
CA VAL A 546 42.31 -3.63 -21.75
C VAL A 546 41.95 -4.47 -20.54
#